data_AF-A0A645BW89-F1
#
_entry.id   AF-A0A645BW89-F1
#
_cell.length_a   1.000
_cell.length_b   1.000
_cell.length_c   1.000
_cell.angle_alpha   90.00
_cell.angle_beta   90.00
_cell.angle_gamma   90.00
#
_symmetry.space_group_name_H-M   'P 1'
#
loop_
_entity.id
_entity.type
_entity.pdbx_description
1 polymer ?
#
loop_
_entity_poly.entity_id
_entity_poly.type
_entity_poly.pdbx_seq_one_letter_code
_entity_poly.pdbx_strand_id
1 'polypeptide(L)'
;MYVIKSIANIRKLRDEGNISAELAEHIEAKVERLKDILEPNQDIDNFRLDRYGTIGLFEAGDKDFAGIGAEEPIKNIVPEWIGKISINDESYYLIYLVSNNDSVVQIYVPEKLVEKELLEWLGEQDIYERKDGGLNDDKCGMPF
;
A
#
# COMPACT_ATOMS: atom_id res chain seq x y z
N MET A 1 -1.58 -11.56 -4.63
CA MET A 1 -1.34 -10.38 -3.77
C MET A 1 -0.22 -10.69 -2.81
N TYR A 2 0.80 -9.84 -2.77
CA TYR A 2 1.83 -9.90 -1.72
C TYR A 2 1.41 -9.10 -0.50
N VAL A 3 1.71 -9.64 0.69
CA VAL A 3 1.52 -8.93 1.96
C VAL A 3 2.87 -8.66 2.59
N ILE A 4 3.22 -7.38 2.68
CA ILE A 4 4.44 -6.88 3.29
C ILE A 4 4.16 -6.65 4.78
N LYS A 5 4.95 -7.34 5.62
CA LYS A 5 4.90 -7.24 7.08
C LYS A 5 6.21 -6.73 7.69
N SER A 6 7.25 -6.56 6.88
CA SER A 6 8.61 -6.20 7.31
C SER A 6 9.48 -5.77 6.14
N ILE A 7 10.61 -5.10 6.43
CA ILE A 7 11.59 -4.70 5.40
C ILE A 7 12.17 -5.90 4.65
N ALA A 8 12.33 -7.05 5.34
CA ALA A 8 12.77 -8.29 4.72
C ALA A 8 11.81 -8.79 3.63
N ASN A 9 10.49 -8.55 3.76
CA ASN A 9 9.55 -8.88 2.69
C ASN A 9 9.79 -8.01 1.46
N ILE A 10 10.03 -6.70 1.66
CA ILE A 10 10.25 -5.76 0.56
C ILE A 10 11.51 -6.13 -0.21
N ARG A 11 12.63 -6.32 0.50
CA ARG A 11 13.91 -6.74 -0.08
C ARG A 11 13.78 -8.06 -0.83
N LYS A 12 13.10 -9.05 -0.26
CA LYS A 12 12.84 -10.33 -0.92
C LYS A 12 12.07 -10.15 -2.24
N LEU A 13 10.99 -9.38 -2.23
CA LEU A 13 10.17 -9.15 -3.43
C LEU A 13 10.96 -8.41 -4.52
N ARG A 14 11.81 -7.46 -4.12
CA ARG A 14 12.73 -6.77 -5.04
C ARG A 14 13.73 -7.75 -5.64
N ASP A 15 14.40 -8.54 -4.80
CA ASP A 15 15.46 -9.46 -5.22
C ASP A 15 14.92 -10.61 -6.10
N GLU A 16 13.65 -11.00 -5.92
CA GLU A 16 12.93 -11.95 -6.78
C GLU A 16 12.37 -11.31 -8.06
N GLY A 17 12.46 -9.99 -8.23
CA GLY A 17 11.96 -9.26 -9.39
C GLY A 17 10.44 -9.10 -9.43
N ASN A 18 9.76 -9.32 -8.31
CA ASN A 18 8.30 -9.17 -8.19
C ASN A 18 7.86 -7.70 -8.10
N ILE A 19 8.76 -6.81 -7.67
CA ILE A 19 8.56 -5.36 -7.65
C ILE A 19 9.78 -4.65 -8.23
N SER A 20 9.58 -3.43 -8.74
CA SER A 20 10.66 -2.56 -9.18
C SER A 20 11.53 -2.10 -7.99
N ALA A 21 12.78 -1.74 -8.27
CA ALA A 21 13.69 -1.22 -7.26
C ALA A 21 13.13 0.08 -6.64
N GLU A 22 12.47 0.89 -7.46
CA GLU A 22 11.90 2.18 -7.08
C GLU A 22 10.67 2.03 -6.19
N LEU A 23 9.79 1.07 -6.48
CA LEU A 23 8.67 0.75 -5.59
C LEU A 23 9.20 0.21 -4.26
N ALA A 24 10.23 -0.64 -4.30
CA ALA A 24 10.88 -1.13 -3.10
C ALA A 24 11.44 0.02 -2.25
N GLU A 25 12.26 0.91 -2.83
CA GLU A 25 12.81 2.08 -2.14
C GLU A 25 11.73 2.99 -1.56
N HIS A 26 10.66 3.24 -2.32
CA HIS A 26 9.53 4.04 -1.85
C HIS A 26 8.87 3.43 -0.61
N ILE A 27 8.59 2.11 -0.62
CA ILE A 27 7.95 1.42 0.50
C ILE A 27 8.92 1.30 1.68
N GLU A 28 10.20 0.99 1.44
CA GLU A 28 11.23 0.90 2.48
C GLU A 28 11.32 2.21 3.26
N ALA A 29 11.45 3.34 2.56
CA ALA A 29 11.53 4.65 3.22
C ALA A 29 10.25 5.01 3.99
N LYS A 30 9.08 4.52 3.57
CA LYS A 30 7.84 4.67 4.33
C LYS A 30 7.84 3.85 5.62
N VAL A 31 8.31 2.60 5.55
CA VAL A 31 8.42 1.71 6.72
C VAL A 31 9.46 2.25 7.71
N GLU A 32 10.58 2.80 7.23
CA GLU A 32 11.57 3.48 8.06
C GLU A 32 10.97 4.68 8.81
N ARG A 33 10.21 5.54 8.12
CA ARG A 33 9.49 6.65 8.78
C ARG A 33 8.53 6.16 9.85
N LEU A 34 7.71 5.15 9.55
CA LEU A 34 6.77 4.58 10.53
C LEU A 34 7.51 4.04 11.75
N LYS A 35 8.63 3.34 11.55
CA LYS A 35 9.49 2.84 12.61
C LYS A 35 10.05 3.97 13.47
N ASP A 36 10.53 5.04 12.85
CA ASP A 36 11.10 6.18 13.58
C ASP A 36 10.05 6.96 14.40
N ILE A 37 8.78 6.97 13.96
CA ILE A 37 7.67 7.59 14.70
C ILE A 37 7.19 6.70 15.84
N LEU A 38 6.98 5.41 15.58
CA LEU A 38 6.27 4.50 16.50
C LEU A 38 7.22 3.77 17.46
N GLU A 39 8.39 3.35 16.97
CA GLU A 39 9.38 2.59 17.74
C GLU A 39 10.81 3.09 17.45
N PRO A 40 11.16 4.35 17.77
CA PRO A 40 12.41 4.98 17.32
C PRO A 40 13.70 4.24 17.68
N ASN A 41 13.70 3.50 18.80
CA ASN A 41 14.86 2.74 19.27
C ASN A 41 14.92 1.30 18.72
N GLN A 42 13.90 0.85 17.98
CA GLN A 42 13.84 -0.47 17.39
C GLN A 42 14.75 -0.56 16.16
N ASP A 43 15.41 -1.70 15.99
CA ASP A 43 16.13 -2.02 14.75
C ASP A 43 15.13 -2.29 13.61
N ILE A 44 15.37 -1.71 12.42
CA ILE A 44 14.47 -1.80 11.27
C ILE A 44 14.25 -3.24 10.80
N ASP A 45 15.25 -4.11 10.92
CA ASP A 45 15.14 -5.52 10.52
C ASP A 45 14.21 -6.30 11.47
N ASN A 46 14.00 -5.79 12.69
CA ASN A 46 13.11 -6.35 13.69
C ASN A 46 11.75 -5.64 13.76
N PHE A 47 11.58 -4.51 13.08
CA PHE A 47 10.30 -3.79 13.04
C PHE A 47 9.27 -4.56 12.21
N ARG A 48 8.05 -4.68 12.74
CA ARG A 48 6.97 -5.48 12.15
C ARG A 48 5.73 -4.63 11.98
N LEU A 49 5.18 -4.66 10.78
CA LEU A 49 3.96 -3.92 10.39
C LEU A 49 2.68 -4.63 10.85
N ASP A 50 2.76 -5.87 11.30
CA ASP A 50 1.60 -6.64 11.78
C ASP A 50 0.87 -5.97 12.96
N ARG A 51 1.55 -5.08 13.69
CA ARG A 51 0.98 -4.28 14.79
C ARG A 51 0.52 -2.88 14.41
N TYR A 52 0.89 -2.41 13.22
CA TYR A 52 0.74 -1.01 12.80
C TYR A 52 -0.01 -0.83 11.48
N GLY A 53 -0.36 -1.92 10.81
CA GLY A 53 -0.99 -1.91 9.50
C GLY A 53 -0.10 -2.52 8.43
N THR A 54 -0.59 -3.56 7.75
CA THR A 54 0.18 -4.22 6.69
C THR A 54 0.10 -3.45 5.37
N ILE A 55 1.02 -3.77 4.46
CA ILE A 55 0.99 -3.24 3.09
C ILE A 55 0.67 -4.39 2.14
N GLY A 56 -0.36 -4.23 1.32
CA GLY A 56 -0.72 -5.14 0.23
C GLY A 56 -0.19 -4.63 -1.11
N LEU A 57 0.32 -5.53 -1.94
CA LEU A 57 0.69 -5.26 -3.32
C LEU A 57 -0.13 -6.12 -4.26
N PHE A 58 -0.94 -5.46 -5.08
CA PHE A 58 -1.82 -6.11 -6.04
C PHE A 58 -1.02 -6.70 -7.19
N GLU A 59 -1.32 -7.95 -7.53
CA GLU A 59 -0.68 -8.72 -8.58
C GLU A 59 -1.66 -9.12 -9.68
N ALA A 60 -1.13 -9.58 -10.82
CA ALA A 60 -1.96 -10.08 -11.90
C ALA A 60 -2.77 -11.31 -11.45
N GLY A 61 -4.08 -11.26 -11.65
CA GLY A 61 -5.00 -12.32 -11.24
C GLY A 61 -5.64 -12.14 -9.87
N ASP A 62 -5.21 -11.15 -9.09
CA ASP A 62 -5.95 -10.71 -7.90
C ASP A 62 -7.28 -10.05 -8.33
N LYS A 63 -8.35 -10.36 -7.59
CA LYS A 63 -9.71 -9.88 -7.89
C LYS A 63 -10.33 -9.06 -6.77
N ASP A 64 -9.78 -9.20 -5.57
CA ASP A 64 -10.26 -8.60 -4.34
C ASP A 64 -9.08 -8.33 -3.41
N PHE A 65 -9.40 -7.86 -2.20
CA PHE A 65 -8.43 -7.57 -1.16
C PHE A 65 -8.39 -8.68 -0.09
N ALA A 66 -8.83 -9.90 -0.39
CA ALA A 66 -8.95 -10.97 0.62
C ALA A 66 -7.60 -11.32 1.27
N GLY A 67 -6.49 -11.25 0.52
CA GLY A 67 -5.16 -11.55 1.06
C GLY A 67 -4.69 -10.61 2.19
N ILE A 68 -5.35 -9.46 2.39
CA ILE A 68 -5.08 -8.55 3.51
C ILE A 68 -6.20 -8.55 4.58
N GLY A 69 -7.11 -9.53 4.52
CA GLY A 69 -8.20 -9.68 5.48
C GLY A 69 -9.49 -8.92 5.13
N ALA A 70 -9.57 -8.35 3.94
CA ALA A 70 -10.82 -7.81 3.39
C ALA A 70 -11.54 -8.92 2.60
N GLU A 71 -12.22 -9.80 3.34
CA GLU A 71 -12.90 -10.99 2.79
C GLU A 71 -14.18 -10.68 2.01
N GLU A 72 -14.58 -9.41 1.96
CA GLU A 72 -15.77 -8.97 1.22
C GLU A 72 -15.45 -8.69 -0.25
N PRO A 73 -16.42 -8.91 -1.17
CA PRO A 73 -16.29 -8.45 -2.55
C PRO A 73 -15.96 -6.95 -2.59
N ILE A 74 -15.08 -6.55 -3.50
CA ILE A 74 -14.55 -5.18 -3.54
C ILE A 74 -15.63 -4.08 -3.56
N LYS A 75 -16.74 -4.32 -4.25
CA LYS A 75 -17.90 -3.42 -4.30
C LYS A 75 -18.55 -3.10 -2.94
N ASN A 76 -18.31 -3.92 -1.93
CA ASN A 76 -18.83 -3.72 -0.58
C ASN A 76 -17.82 -2.99 0.32
N ILE A 77 -16.58 -2.81 -0.15
CA ILE A 77 -15.51 -2.19 0.61
C ILE A 77 -15.65 -0.68 0.47
N VAL A 78 -15.71 0.00 1.61
CA VAL A 78 -15.65 1.46 1.71
C VAL A 78 -14.21 1.84 2.06
N PRO A 79 -13.49 2.53 1.17
CA PRO A 79 -12.14 2.97 1.46
C PRO A 79 -12.18 4.19 2.38
N GLU A 80 -11.22 4.29 3.29
CA GLU A 80 -11.00 5.52 4.07
C GLU A 80 -10.43 6.62 3.18
N TRP A 81 -9.54 6.22 2.26
CA TRP A 81 -8.88 7.14 1.36
C TRP A 81 -8.36 6.41 0.13
N ILE A 82 -8.45 7.07 -1.03
CA ILE A 82 -7.81 6.63 -2.26
C ILE A 82 -7.04 7.78 -2.87
N GLY A 83 -5.80 7.50 -3.26
CA GLY A 83 -5.04 8.39 -4.09
C GLY A 83 -4.37 7.68 -5.24
N LYS A 84 -3.76 8.48 -6.10
CA LYS A 84 -2.95 8.03 -7.21
C LYS A 84 -1.56 8.64 -7.09
N ILE A 85 -0.54 7.80 -7.16
CA ILE A 85 0.86 8.20 -7.10
C ILE A 85 1.59 7.66 -8.33
N SER A 86 2.62 8.37 -8.77
CA SER A 86 3.53 7.88 -9.81
C SER A 86 4.93 7.69 -9.23
N ILE A 87 5.52 6.53 -9.51
CA ILE A 87 6.87 6.13 -9.10
C ILE A 87 7.61 5.68 -10.38
N ASN A 88 8.59 6.48 -10.84
CA ASN A 88 9.37 6.24 -12.07
C ASN A 88 8.55 5.65 -13.24
N ASP A 89 7.60 6.46 -13.73
CA ASP A 89 6.71 6.15 -14.86
C ASP A 89 5.66 5.04 -14.63
N GLU A 90 5.66 4.39 -13.46
CA GLU A 90 4.57 3.51 -13.05
C GLU A 90 3.59 4.24 -12.14
N SER A 91 2.31 4.19 -12.51
CA SER A 91 1.21 4.74 -11.71
C SER A 91 0.59 3.67 -10.84
N TYR A 92 0.31 4.04 -9.60
CA TYR A 92 -0.31 3.19 -8.60
C TYR A 92 -1.51 3.91 -7.99
N TYR A 93 -2.62 3.19 -7.83
CA TYR A 93 -3.65 3.57 -6.86
C TYR A 93 -3.17 3.15 -5.49
N LEU A 94 -3.19 4.07 -4.55
CA LEU A 94 -2.89 3.84 -3.14
C LEU A 94 -4.22 3.90 -2.37
N ILE A 95 -4.63 2.76 -1.83
CA ILE A 95 -5.92 2.60 -1.16
C ILE A 95 -5.67 2.34 0.32
N TYR A 96 -6.35 3.07 1.19
CA TYR A 96 -6.35 2.87 2.63
C TYR A 96 -7.71 2.31 3.05
N LEU A 97 -7.68 1.15 3.73
CA LEU A 97 -8.85 0.49 4.29
C LEU A 97 -8.70 0.34 5.80
N VAL A 98 -9.78 0.41 6.56
CA VAL A 98 -9.79 -0.15 7.93
C VAL A 98 -10.17 -1.62 7.82
N SER A 99 -9.28 -2.52 8.23
CA SER A 99 -9.61 -3.94 8.34
C SER A 99 -10.43 -4.20 9.60
N ASN A 100 -11.11 -5.35 9.64
CA ASN A 100 -12.02 -5.77 10.72
C ASN A 100 -11.43 -5.79 12.15
N ASN A 101 -10.10 -5.66 12.27
CA ASN A 101 -9.36 -5.55 13.53
C ASN A 101 -8.93 -4.11 13.86
N ASP A 102 -9.63 -3.11 13.31
CA ASP A 102 -9.38 -1.67 13.47
C ASP A 102 -7.95 -1.23 13.09
N SER A 103 -7.28 -2.02 12.24
CA SER A 103 -5.96 -1.68 11.71
C SER A 103 -6.10 -1.08 10.31
N VAL A 104 -5.34 -0.04 10.02
CA VAL A 104 -5.30 0.55 8.68
C VAL A 104 -4.44 -0.34 7.78
N VAL A 105 -4.97 -0.75 6.64
CA VAL A 105 -4.22 -1.49 5.62
C VAL A 105 -4.05 -0.62 4.39
N GLN A 106 -2.83 -0.61 3.87
CA GLN A 106 -2.45 0.17 2.70
C GLN A 106 -2.26 -0.76 1.52
N ILE A 107 -2.84 -0.44 0.36
CA ILE A 107 -2.79 -1.29 -0.83
C ILE A 107 -2.27 -0.48 -1.99
N TYR A 108 -1.22 -0.99 -2.63
CA TYR A 108 -0.73 -0.47 -3.89
C TYR A 108 -1.29 -1.32 -5.02
N VAL A 109 -2.07 -0.70 -5.90
CA VAL A 109 -2.62 -1.33 -7.11
C VAL A 109 -1.95 -0.68 -8.32
N PRO A 110 -1.13 -1.42 -9.09
CA PRO A 110 -0.60 -0.90 -10.34
C PRO A 110 -1.73 -0.57 -11.32
N GLU A 111 -1.73 0.62 -11.90
CA GLU A 111 -2.78 1.07 -12.84
C GLU A 111 -2.95 0.09 -14.02
N LYS A 112 -1.84 -0.51 -14.48
CA LYS A 112 -1.83 -1.53 -15.55
C LYS A 112 -2.58 -2.82 -15.22
N LEU A 113 -2.88 -3.08 -13.95
CA LEU A 113 -3.59 -4.27 -13.46
C LEU A 113 -5.05 -4.00 -13.10
N VAL A 114 -5.52 -2.76 -13.28
CA VAL A 114 -6.90 -2.40 -12.98
C VAL A 114 -7.83 -2.97 -14.05
N GLU A 115 -8.51 -4.06 -13.69
CA GLU A 115 -9.56 -4.65 -14.50
C GLU A 115 -10.89 -3.88 -14.37
N LYS A 116 -11.86 -4.22 -15.23
CA LYS A 116 -13.13 -3.49 -15.36
C LYS A 116 -13.86 -3.30 -14.03
N GLU A 117 -13.98 -4.34 -13.21
CA GLU A 117 -14.71 -4.27 -11.93
C GLU A 117 -14.03 -3.31 -10.94
N LEU A 118 -12.70 -3.39 -10.83
CA LEU A 118 -11.92 -2.48 -9.99
C LEU A 118 -11.96 -1.04 -10.53
N LEU A 119 -11.97 -0.86 -11.85
CA LEU A 119 -12.11 0.45 -12.48
C LEU A 119 -13.47 1.08 -12.20
N GLU A 120 -14.54 0.30 -12.31
CA GLU A 120 -15.91 0.74 -11.99
C GLU A 120 -15.99 1.15 -10.52
N TRP A 121 -15.49 0.32 -9.60
CA TRP A 121 -15.44 0.63 -8.18
C TRP A 121 -14.62 1.89 -7.87
N LEU A 122 -13.41 2.03 -8.46
CA LEU A 122 -12.57 3.23 -8.33
C LEU A 122 -13.28 4.49 -8.85
N GLY A 123 -14.06 4.38 -9.93
CA GLY A 123 -14.81 5.48 -10.52
C GLY A 123 -15.94 6.03 -9.65
N GLU A 124 -16.36 5.28 -8.62
CA GLU A 124 -17.34 5.70 -7.63
C GLU A 124 -16.70 6.45 -6.44
N GLN A 125 -15.37 6.50 -6.37
CA GLN A 125 -14.62 7.08 -5.24
C GLN A 125 -14.04 8.45 -5.57
N ASP A 126 -13.85 9.27 -4.54
CA ASP A 126 -13.07 10.51 -4.64
C ASP A 126 -11.57 10.20 -4.62
N ILE A 127 -10.91 10.29 -5.79
CA ILE A 127 -9.49 9.96 -5.95
C ILE A 127 -8.61 11.21 -5.86
N TYR A 128 -7.65 11.20 -4.95
CA TYR A 128 -6.68 12.28 -4.77
C TYR A 128 -5.40 12.01 -5.59
N GLU A 129 -5.11 12.85 -6.59
CA GLU A 129 -3.89 12.71 -7.41
C GLU A 129 -2.67 13.40 -6.80
N ARG A 130 -1.52 12.71 -6.77
CA ARG A 130 -0.21 13.26 -6.41
C ARG A 130 0.76 13.04 -7.58
N LYS A 131 1.37 14.13 -8.08
CA LYS A 131 2.32 14.08 -9.21
C LYS A 131 3.75 13.79 -8.78
N ASP A 132 3.98 13.83 -7.50
CA ASP A 132 5.26 13.67 -6.83
C ASP A 132 5.12 12.53 -5.82
N GLY A 133 5.60 11.34 -6.19
CA GLY A 133 5.81 10.20 -5.27
C GLY A 133 6.86 10.46 -4.18
N GLY A 134 7.08 11.73 -3.85
CA GLY A 134 8.07 12.22 -2.92
C GLY A 134 7.74 11.84 -1.49
N LEU A 135 8.80 11.51 -0.76
CA LEU A 135 8.85 11.04 0.63
C LEU A 135 8.28 12.02 1.69
N ASN A 136 7.67 13.14 1.29
CA ASN A 136 7.15 14.16 2.21
C ASN A 136 5.63 13.98 2.41
N ASP A 137 5.27 13.05 3.28
CA ASP A 137 3.88 12.78 3.70
C ASP A 137 3.33 13.82 4.70
N ASP A 138 4.19 14.68 5.26
CA ASP A 138 3.89 15.57 6.39
C ASP A 138 2.98 16.77 6.09
N LYS A 139 2.66 17.06 4.82
CA LYS A 139 1.96 18.31 4.46
C LYS A 139 0.47 18.19 4.19
N CYS A 140 -0.09 16.98 4.15
CA CYS A 140 -1.46 16.82 3.67
C CYS A 140 -2.26 15.78 4.46
N GLY A 141 -2.29 15.89 5.79
CA GLY A 141 -3.34 15.31 6.63
C GLY A 141 -3.66 13.82 6.40
N MET A 142 -2.70 13.03 5.89
CA MET A 142 -2.91 11.62 5.66
C MET A 142 -2.97 10.92 7.02
N PRO A 143 -3.94 10.04 7.26
CA PRO A 143 -3.86 9.14 8.40
C PRO A 143 -2.63 8.23 8.18
N PHE A 144 -1.73 8.23 9.16
CA PHE A 144 -0.62 7.28 9.23
C PHE A 144 -1.15 5.87 9.45
#